data_AF-E5XRL3-F1
#
_entry.id   AF-E5XRL3-F1
#
_cell.length_a   1.000
_cell.length_b   1.000
_cell.length_c   1.000
_cell.angle_alpha   90.00
_cell.angle_beta   90.00
_cell.angle_gamma   90.00
#
_symmetry.space_group_name_H-M   'P 1'
#
loop_
_entity.id
_entity.type
_entity.pdbx_description
1 polymer ?
#
loop_
_entity_poly.entity_id
_entity_poly.type
_entity_poly.pdbx_seq_one_letter_code
_entity_poly.pdbx_strand_id
1 'polypeptide(L)'
;MITTNDLPRDHPTGQFPVAQDDTAYQYDRNPNTIRPQRLTYVLPPKPTYGKPQCVANEVGVMLSGVILFNALDSSGRDAGAWEVQDSCSGHPEIVGEYHYHTLSPCIPNPGVGEVLGYALDGFPITGGQLGPDNVLTTGDLDECHGITSAIVLDGEEVTMYHYVMTEDFPYSVGCFRGRPTTVQGHPQPGPPPPPAPPR
;
A
#
# COMPACT_ATOMS: atom_id res chain seq x y z
N MET A 1 -0.33 15.83 8.26
CA MET A 1 -0.21 16.08 6.81
C MET A 1 1.05 15.37 6.35
N ILE A 2 0.95 14.56 5.30
CA ILE A 2 2.09 13.84 4.71
C ILE A 2 2.19 14.26 3.25
N THR A 3 3.39 14.58 2.79
CA THR A 3 3.68 14.87 1.37
C THR A 3 4.72 13.89 0.86
N THR A 4 4.50 13.36 -0.33
CA THR A 4 5.42 12.40 -0.97
C THR A 4 5.46 12.59 -2.47
N ASN A 5 6.59 12.18 -3.07
CA ASN A 5 6.74 12.02 -4.51
C ASN A 5 6.53 10.58 -4.96
N ASP A 6 6.01 9.72 -4.08
CA ASP A 6 5.67 8.32 -4.36
C ASP A 6 6.88 7.44 -4.78
N LEU A 7 8.08 7.86 -4.40
CA LEU A 7 9.28 7.03 -4.54
C LEU A 7 9.77 6.61 -3.15
N PRO A 8 10.24 5.36 -2.98
CA PRO A 8 10.82 4.93 -1.72
C PRO A 8 12.04 5.79 -1.38
N ARG A 9 12.13 6.22 -0.12
CA ARG A 9 13.22 7.07 0.37
C ARG A 9 14.45 6.29 0.80
N ASP A 10 14.28 5.01 1.11
CA ASP A 10 15.24 4.18 1.85
C ASP A 10 15.64 2.89 1.10
N HIS A 11 15.06 2.61 -0.06
CA HIS A 11 15.42 1.47 -0.91
C HIS A 11 15.17 1.77 -2.40
N PRO A 12 15.82 1.05 -3.33
CA PRO A 12 15.62 1.24 -4.76
C PRO A 12 14.31 0.60 -5.24
N THR A 13 13.87 1.00 -6.44
CA THR A 13 12.82 0.31 -7.19
C THR A 13 13.43 -0.62 -8.24
N GLY A 14 12.62 -1.52 -8.77
CA GLY A 14 12.92 -2.29 -9.98
C GLY A 14 12.92 -1.43 -11.25
N GLN A 15 13.27 -2.06 -12.37
CA GLN A 15 13.23 -1.46 -13.69
C GLN A 15 11.87 -1.73 -14.35
N PHE A 16 11.14 -0.66 -14.65
CA PHE A 16 9.91 -0.70 -15.43
C PHE A 16 9.98 0.30 -16.60
N PRO A 17 9.53 -0.07 -17.82
CA PRO A 17 8.93 -1.36 -18.20
C PRO A 17 9.87 -2.55 -18.01
N VAL A 18 9.31 -3.75 -17.82
CA VAL A 18 10.13 -4.96 -17.63
C VAL A 18 11.05 -5.11 -18.87
N ALA A 19 12.34 -5.28 -18.62
CA ALA A 19 13.34 -5.34 -19.68
C ALA A 19 13.18 -6.62 -20.51
N GLN A 20 13.44 -6.56 -21.82
CA GLN A 20 13.25 -7.71 -22.74
C GLN A 20 14.14 -8.91 -22.43
N ASP A 21 15.28 -8.67 -21.78
CA ASP A 21 16.24 -9.67 -21.33
C ASP A 21 15.97 -10.16 -19.91
N ASP A 22 15.00 -9.59 -19.20
CA ASP A 22 14.53 -10.11 -17.91
C ASP A 22 13.62 -11.33 -18.12
N THR A 23 13.82 -12.37 -17.30
CA THR A 23 12.95 -13.56 -17.29
C THR A 23 11.47 -13.23 -17.05
N ALA A 24 11.16 -12.18 -16.27
CA ALA A 24 9.81 -11.73 -15.98
C ALA A 24 9.06 -11.29 -17.25
N TYR A 25 9.78 -10.80 -18.27
CA TYR A 25 9.20 -10.33 -19.54
C TYR A 25 8.32 -11.36 -20.25
N GLN A 26 8.61 -12.65 -20.04
CA GLN A 26 7.85 -13.75 -20.62
C GLN A 26 6.46 -13.93 -19.99
N TYR A 27 6.27 -13.44 -18.77
CA TYR A 27 5.07 -13.60 -17.96
C TYR A 27 4.27 -12.31 -17.89
N ASP A 28 4.94 -11.21 -17.58
CA ASP A 28 4.38 -9.87 -17.55
C ASP A 28 5.43 -8.86 -18.04
N ARG A 29 5.03 -8.05 -19.00
CA ARG A 29 5.90 -7.02 -19.56
C ARG A 29 5.85 -5.72 -18.76
N ASN A 30 4.83 -5.55 -17.91
CA ASN A 30 4.37 -4.31 -17.28
C ASN A 30 4.87 -3.08 -18.07
N PRO A 31 4.14 -2.63 -19.10
CA PRO A 31 4.62 -1.60 -20.03
C PRO A 31 4.68 -0.20 -19.40
N ASN A 32 4.35 -0.06 -18.11
CA ASN A 32 4.29 1.20 -17.42
C ASN A 32 5.67 1.65 -16.95
N THR A 33 5.78 2.91 -16.52
CA THR A 33 7.04 3.50 -16.05
C THR A 33 6.79 4.19 -14.74
N ILE A 34 7.65 3.94 -13.75
CA ILE A 34 7.61 4.63 -12.47
C ILE A 34 7.88 6.12 -12.68
N ARG A 35 7.03 6.99 -12.12
CA ARG A 35 7.13 8.44 -12.22
C ARG A 35 6.96 9.08 -10.84
N PRO A 36 7.74 10.11 -10.53
CA PRO A 36 7.53 10.86 -9.30
C PRO A 36 6.17 11.57 -9.34
N GLN A 37 5.43 11.46 -8.25
CA GLN A 37 4.13 12.08 -8.06
C GLN A 37 4.26 13.36 -7.21
N ARG A 38 3.12 14.00 -6.91
CA ARG A 38 3.04 15.11 -5.93
C ARG A 38 1.80 14.93 -5.06
N LEU A 39 1.87 13.97 -4.15
CA LEU A 39 0.73 13.57 -3.33
C LEU A 39 0.74 14.26 -1.98
N THR A 40 -0.44 14.70 -1.54
CA THR A 40 -0.65 15.29 -0.22
C THR A 40 -1.80 14.58 0.49
N TYR A 41 -1.48 14.02 1.66
CA TYR A 41 -2.40 13.33 2.55
C TYR A 41 -2.74 14.22 3.74
N VAL A 42 -4.02 14.55 3.90
CA VAL A 42 -4.54 15.32 5.03
C VAL A 42 -5.33 14.37 5.93
N LEU A 43 -4.59 13.55 6.69
CA LEU A 43 -5.16 12.51 7.54
C LEU A 43 -5.68 13.07 8.89
N PRO A 44 -6.74 12.49 9.47
CA PRO A 44 -7.19 12.83 10.81
C PRO A 44 -6.12 12.47 11.85
N PRO A 45 -5.62 13.42 12.67
CA PRO A 45 -4.59 13.12 13.68
C PRO A 45 -5.13 12.30 14.86
N LYS A 46 -6.46 12.19 14.99
CA LYS A 46 -7.16 11.44 16.03
C LYS A 46 -8.33 10.70 15.37
N PRO A 47 -8.08 9.60 14.66
CA PRO A 47 -9.12 8.84 13.99
C PRO A 47 -10.12 8.30 15.03
N THR A 48 -11.38 8.18 14.64
CA THR A 48 -12.45 7.63 15.50
C THR A 48 -12.87 6.28 14.96
N TYR A 49 -12.77 5.26 15.83
CA TYR A 49 -13.17 3.90 15.49
C TYR A 49 -14.69 3.81 15.32
N GLY A 50 -15.12 3.16 14.25
CA GLY A 50 -16.50 3.10 13.81
C GLY A 50 -16.80 1.83 13.02
N LYS A 51 -17.91 1.88 12.25
CA LYS A 51 -18.34 0.74 11.43
C LYS A 51 -17.41 0.58 10.22
N PRO A 52 -17.23 -0.65 9.70
CA PRO A 52 -16.53 -0.90 8.46
C PRO A 52 -17.06 -0.03 7.30
N GLN A 53 -16.14 0.53 6.53
CA GLN A 53 -16.42 1.28 5.30
C GLN A 53 -15.58 0.70 4.15
N CYS A 54 -16.15 0.72 2.94
CA CYS A 54 -15.47 0.21 1.76
C CYS A 54 -14.16 0.96 1.48
N VAL A 55 -13.19 0.23 0.96
CA VAL A 55 -11.93 0.77 0.42
C VAL A 55 -12.02 0.87 -1.11
N ALA A 56 -11.24 1.78 -1.69
CA ALA A 56 -10.90 1.78 -3.11
C ALA A 56 -9.51 1.15 -3.29
N ASN A 57 -8.84 1.38 -4.43
CA ASN A 57 -7.49 0.86 -4.67
C ASN A 57 -6.52 1.34 -3.59
N GLU A 58 -6.32 2.65 -3.47
CA GLU A 58 -5.46 3.21 -2.43
C GLU A 58 -6.10 3.13 -1.05
N VAL A 59 -5.34 2.59 -0.11
CA VAL A 59 -5.74 2.44 1.30
C VAL A 59 -4.90 3.25 2.26
N GLY A 60 -3.70 3.69 1.86
CA GLY A 60 -2.84 4.49 2.71
C GLY A 60 -1.53 4.89 2.06
N VAL A 61 -0.63 5.41 2.89
CA VAL A 61 0.73 5.81 2.52
C VAL A 61 1.73 5.24 3.53
N MET A 62 2.80 4.66 3.02
CA MET A 62 3.88 4.11 3.83
C MET A 62 4.88 5.21 4.23
N LEU A 63 5.55 5.05 5.37
CA LEU A 63 6.61 5.96 5.83
C LEU A 63 7.82 5.96 4.88
N SER A 64 8.02 4.89 4.11
CA SER A 64 8.98 4.85 3.00
C SER A 64 8.67 5.91 1.92
N GLY A 65 7.43 6.43 1.88
CA GLY A 65 6.95 7.42 0.92
C GLY A 65 6.06 6.85 -0.19
N VAL A 66 5.90 5.53 -0.25
CA VAL A 66 5.19 4.82 -1.32
C VAL A 66 3.71 4.66 -0.98
N ILE A 67 2.85 4.73 -1.99
CA ILE A 67 1.42 4.46 -1.83
C ILE A 67 1.19 2.99 -1.44
N LEU A 68 0.22 2.74 -0.55
CA LEU A 68 -0.29 1.39 -0.27
C LEU A 68 -1.64 1.20 -0.95
N PHE A 69 -1.72 0.21 -1.85
CA PHE A 69 -2.96 -0.28 -2.43
C PHE A 69 -3.52 -1.46 -1.62
N ASN A 70 -4.82 -1.70 -1.75
CA ASN A 70 -5.49 -2.87 -1.19
C ASN A 70 -4.97 -4.17 -1.84
N ALA A 71 -5.40 -5.33 -1.35
CA ALA A 71 -4.93 -6.63 -1.81
C ALA A 71 -5.27 -7.00 -3.27
N LEU A 72 -6.13 -6.23 -3.94
CA LEU A 72 -6.77 -6.60 -5.19
C LEU A 72 -6.27 -5.78 -6.38
N ASP A 73 -6.13 -6.47 -7.50
CA ASP A 73 -5.90 -5.82 -8.78
C ASP A 73 -7.20 -5.26 -9.37
N SER A 74 -7.10 -4.57 -10.51
CA SER A 74 -8.27 -4.00 -11.22
C SER A 74 -9.30 -5.05 -11.70
N SER A 75 -8.94 -6.34 -11.70
CA SER A 75 -9.81 -7.48 -12.04
C SER A 75 -10.35 -8.21 -10.81
N GLY A 76 -10.04 -7.74 -9.60
CA GLY A 76 -10.48 -8.36 -8.34
C GLY A 76 -9.73 -9.64 -7.98
N ARG A 77 -8.51 -9.83 -8.51
CA ARG A 77 -7.62 -10.95 -8.13
C ARG A 77 -6.63 -10.48 -7.08
N ASP A 78 -6.03 -11.42 -6.35
CA ASP A 78 -4.90 -11.16 -5.48
C ASP A 78 -3.75 -10.53 -6.29
N ALA A 79 -3.53 -9.23 -6.11
CA ALA A 79 -2.51 -8.48 -6.85
C ALA A 79 -1.10 -8.94 -6.48
N GLY A 80 -0.85 -9.20 -5.20
CA GLY A 80 0.44 -9.68 -4.70
C GLY A 80 0.86 -11.02 -5.30
N ALA A 81 -0.11 -11.89 -5.58
CA ALA A 81 0.14 -13.18 -6.23
C ALA A 81 0.08 -13.13 -7.76
N TRP A 82 -0.68 -12.19 -8.35
CA TRP A 82 -0.99 -12.20 -9.78
C TRP A 82 -0.13 -11.23 -10.61
N GLU A 83 0.29 -10.11 -10.05
CA GLU A 83 1.02 -9.05 -10.75
C GLU A 83 2.53 -9.16 -10.52
N VAL A 84 3.31 -8.89 -11.58
CA VAL A 84 4.78 -8.85 -11.45
C VAL A 84 5.19 -7.61 -10.67
N GLN A 85 5.88 -7.86 -9.55
CA GLN A 85 6.45 -6.86 -8.68
C GLN A 85 7.99 -6.88 -8.75
N ASP A 86 8.63 -5.79 -8.36
CA ASP A 86 10.08 -5.78 -8.16
C ASP A 86 10.50 -6.51 -6.88
N SER A 87 11.81 -6.55 -6.61
CA SER A 87 12.37 -7.20 -5.42
C SER A 87 11.93 -6.59 -4.09
N CYS A 88 11.33 -5.40 -4.11
CA CYS A 88 10.75 -4.73 -2.95
C CYS A 88 9.22 -4.80 -2.95
N SER A 89 8.63 -5.73 -3.69
CA SER A 89 7.18 -5.96 -3.79
C SER A 89 6.37 -4.76 -4.31
N GLY A 90 7.00 -3.86 -5.06
CA GLY A 90 6.30 -2.72 -5.66
C GLY A 90 6.32 -2.75 -7.18
N HIS A 91 5.36 -2.03 -7.79
CA HIS A 91 5.26 -1.91 -9.25
C HIS A 91 4.47 -0.65 -9.65
N PRO A 92 4.64 -0.14 -10.89
CA PRO A 92 3.89 1.01 -11.37
C PRO A 92 2.55 0.64 -12.02
N GLU A 93 1.55 1.49 -11.82
CA GLU A 93 0.33 1.50 -12.65
C GLU A 93 0.44 2.44 -13.87
N ILE A 94 -0.65 2.61 -14.61
CA ILE A 94 -0.70 3.27 -15.93
C ILE A 94 -0.31 4.76 -15.92
N VAL A 95 -0.51 5.49 -14.81
CA VAL A 95 -0.06 6.88 -14.65
C VAL A 95 1.32 7.02 -13.99
N GLY A 96 1.94 5.89 -13.65
CA GLY A 96 3.29 5.77 -13.12
C GLY A 96 3.40 5.86 -11.60
N GLU A 97 2.28 5.72 -10.87
CA GLU A 97 2.26 5.58 -9.41
C GLU A 97 2.88 4.23 -9.01
N TYR A 98 3.95 4.28 -8.23
CA TYR A 98 4.61 3.09 -7.69
C TYR A 98 3.94 2.74 -6.37
N HIS A 99 3.53 1.49 -6.20
CA HIS A 99 2.74 1.12 -5.03
C HIS A 99 3.04 -0.30 -4.58
N TYR A 100 2.75 -0.57 -3.30
CA TYR A 100 2.73 -1.93 -2.76
C TYR A 100 1.28 -2.43 -2.65
N HIS A 101 1.11 -3.73 -2.83
CA HIS A 101 -0.09 -4.46 -2.39
C HIS A 101 0.17 -5.31 -1.14
N THR A 102 1.45 -5.66 -0.92
CA THR A 102 1.90 -6.59 0.13
C THR A 102 2.95 -5.92 1.03
N LEU A 103 3.33 -6.58 2.12
CA LEU A 103 4.43 -6.11 2.96
C LEU A 103 5.76 -6.18 2.19
N SER A 104 6.35 -5.02 1.90
CA SER A 104 7.64 -4.94 1.20
C SER A 104 8.75 -5.56 2.05
N PRO A 105 9.56 -6.50 1.50
CA PRO A 105 10.74 -7.04 2.19
C PRO A 105 11.84 -5.98 2.40
N CYS A 106 11.72 -4.83 1.73
CA CYS A 106 12.63 -3.71 1.87
C CYS A 106 12.26 -2.75 3.01
N ILE A 107 11.13 -3.00 3.70
CA ILE A 107 10.77 -2.33 4.96
C ILE A 107 11.34 -3.14 6.13
N PRO A 108 12.36 -2.62 6.85
CA PRO A 108 12.98 -3.36 7.93
C PRO A 108 12.12 -3.38 9.20
N ASN A 109 12.25 -4.45 9.98
CA ASN A 109 11.65 -4.60 11.32
C ASN A 109 10.13 -4.35 11.37
N PRO A 110 9.30 -5.06 10.58
CA PRO A 110 7.85 -4.85 10.55
C PRO A 110 7.15 -5.45 11.78
N GLY A 111 7.45 -4.93 12.98
CA GLY A 111 6.87 -5.36 14.24
C GLY A 111 5.42 -4.92 14.41
N VAL A 112 4.65 -5.65 15.22
CA VAL A 112 3.24 -5.31 15.56
C VAL A 112 3.08 -3.94 16.25
N GLY A 113 4.14 -3.44 16.89
CA GLY A 113 4.16 -2.13 17.53
C GLY A 113 4.80 -1.03 16.68
N GLU A 114 5.36 -1.37 15.52
CA GLU A 114 6.12 -0.45 14.68
C GLU A 114 5.22 0.14 13.60
N VAL A 115 5.09 1.48 13.57
CA VAL A 115 4.30 2.17 12.56
C VAL A 115 5.06 2.19 11.25
N LEU A 116 4.49 1.56 10.21
CA LEU A 116 5.03 1.49 8.86
C LEU A 116 4.37 2.50 7.91
N GLY A 117 3.20 3.01 8.26
CA GLY A 117 2.42 3.92 7.44
C GLY A 117 1.14 4.39 8.12
N TYR A 118 0.27 5.05 7.34
CA TYR A 118 -1.04 5.48 7.79
C TYR A 118 -2.10 5.24 6.73
N ALA A 119 -3.24 4.71 7.16
CA ALA A 119 -4.41 4.53 6.33
C ALA A 119 -5.11 5.87 6.03
N LEU A 120 -5.90 5.92 4.96
CA LEU A 120 -6.60 7.15 4.54
C LEU A 120 -7.61 7.67 5.56
N ASP A 121 -8.06 6.83 6.50
CA ASP A 121 -8.93 7.21 7.62
C ASP A 121 -8.17 7.69 8.87
N GLY A 122 -6.84 7.70 8.82
CA GLY A 122 -5.94 8.25 9.84
C GLY A 122 -5.41 7.23 10.85
N PHE A 123 -5.86 5.98 10.81
CA PHE A 123 -5.27 4.95 11.68
C PHE A 123 -3.86 4.57 11.22
N PRO A 124 -2.93 4.28 12.15
CA PRO A 124 -1.63 3.72 11.82
C PRO A 124 -1.75 2.37 11.11
N ILE A 125 -0.77 2.07 10.28
CA ILE A 125 -0.52 0.75 9.69
C ILE A 125 0.80 0.26 10.28
N THR A 126 0.80 -0.89 10.94
CA THR A 126 1.98 -1.55 11.51
C THR A 126 2.37 -2.79 10.73
N GLY A 127 3.46 -3.44 11.10
CA GLY A 127 3.75 -4.81 10.64
C GLY A 127 3.10 -5.86 11.53
N GLY A 128 3.32 -7.14 11.21
CA GLY A 128 2.74 -8.28 11.93
C GLY A 128 3.74 -9.07 12.80
N GLN A 129 5.02 -8.69 12.84
CA GLN A 129 6.05 -9.47 13.50
C GLN A 129 6.00 -9.33 15.04
N LEU A 130 5.89 -10.46 15.74
CA LEU A 130 5.96 -10.57 17.20
C LEU A 130 7.34 -11.10 17.66
N GLY A 131 8.04 -11.81 16.77
CA GLY A 131 9.38 -12.35 16.97
C GLY A 131 9.89 -13.01 15.67
N PRO A 132 11.09 -13.62 15.68
CA PRO A 132 11.70 -14.18 14.47
C PRO A 132 10.82 -15.18 13.70
N ASP A 133 10.12 -16.07 14.42
CA ASP A 133 9.25 -17.11 13.86
C ASP A 133 7.79 -16.98 14.36
N ASN A 134 7.43 -15.79 14.86
CA ASN A 134 6.09 -15.51 15.39
C ASN A 134 5.54 -14.27 14.72
N VAL A 135 4.52 -14.46 13.89
CA VAL A 135 3.89 -13.41 13.10
C VAL A 135 2.39 -13.50 13.28
N LEU A 136 1.71 -12.36 13.25
CA LEU A 136 0.27 -12.30 13.12
C LEU A 136 -0.13 -12.75 11.72
N THR A 137 -1.26 -13.45 11.65
CA THR A 137 -1.95 -13.83 10.42
C THR A 137 -3.29 -13.11 10.34
N THR A 138 -3.94 -13.16 9.18
CA THR A 138 -5.31 -12.63 9.01
C THR A 138 -6.29 -13.23 10.03
N GLY A 139 -6.06 -14.48 10.48
CA GLY A 139 -6.90 -15.12 11.49
C GLY A 139 -6.83 -14.47 12.88
N ASP A 140 -5.80 -13.68 13.15
CA ASP A 140 -5.59 -12.96 14.41
C ASP A 140 -6.19 -11.55 14.42
N LEU A 141 -6.69 -11.09 13.27
CA LEU A 141 -7.13 -9.71 13.02
C LEU A 141 -8.65 -9.61 12.84
N ASP A 142 -9.16 -8.39 12.92
CA ASP A 142 -10.58 -8.11 12.66
C ASP A 142 -10.92 -8.15 11.15
N GLU A 143 -12.21 -7.97 10.80
CA GLU A 143 -12.66 -8.03 9.41
C GLU A 143 -12.06 -6.96 8.49
N CYS A 144 -11.45 -5.92 9.05
CA CYS A 144 -10.78 -4.85 8.34
C CYS A 144 -9.25 -4.98 8.33
N HIS A 145 -8.73 -6.10 8.86
CA HIS A 145 -7.31 -6.41 8.95
C HIS A 145 -6.56 -5.53 9.98
N GLY A 146 -7.20 -5.28 11.13
CA GLY A 146 -6.61 -4.54 12.24
C GLY A 146 -6.84 -5.14 13.62
N ILE A 147 -6.17 -4.54 14.61
CA ILE A 147 -6.21 -4.95 16.02
C ILE A 147 -6.09 -3.71 16.93
N THR A 148 -6.52 -3.83 18.19
CA THR A 148 -6.17 -2.86 19.23
C THR A 148 -5.07 -3.44 20.12
N SER A 149 -3.88 -2.84 20.05
CA SER A 149 -2.74 -3.21 20.89
C SER A 149 -1.82 -1.99 21.12
N ALA A 150 -0.73 -2.18 21.87
CA ALA A 150 0.27 -1.14 22.07
C ALA A 150 1.12 -0.95 20.81
N ILE A 151 1.31 0.30 20.40
CA ILE A 151 2.20 0.72 19.31
C ILE A 151 3.08 1.88 19.78
N VAL A 152 4.19 2.11 19.09
CA VAL A 152 5.03 3.30 19.30
C VAL A 152 4.63 4.37 18.29
N LEU A 153 4.03 5.46 18.77
CA LEU A 153 3.63 6.61 17.96
C LEU A 153 4.37 7.84 18.47
N ASP A 154 5.12 8.52 17.60
CA ASP A 154 5.93 9.69 17.95
C ASP A 154 6.88 9.47 19.15
N GLY A 155 7.35 8.22 19.33
CA GLY A 155 8.24 7.83 20.42
C GLY A 155 7.54 7.50 21.75
N GLU A 156 6.20 7.56 21.80
CA GLU A 156 5.41 7.19 22.96
C GLU A 156 4.63 5.89 22.72
N GLU A 157 4.56 5.04 23.75
CA GLU A 157 3.72 3.85 23.70
C GLU A 157 2.25 4.25 23.90
N VAL A 158 1.41 3.88 22.93
CA VAL A 158 -0.04 4.15 22.97
C VAL A 158 -0.80 2.88 22.62
N THR A 159 -1.86 2.58 23.38
CA THR A 159 -2.80 1.50 23.03
C THR A 159 -3.92 2.07 22.17
N MET A 160 -3.95 1.70 20.89
CA MET A 160 -4.98 2.15 19.96
C MET A 160 -5.25 1.11 18.88
N TYR A 161 -6.34 1.31 18.12
CA TYR A 161 -6.60 0.52 16.92
C TYR A 161 -5.59 0.89 15.83
N HIS A 162 -5.10 -0.10 15.11
CA HIS A 162 -4.24 0.05 13.95
C HIS A 162 -4.45 -1.13 13.00
N TYR A 163 -4.11 -0.91 11.73
CA TYR A 163 -4.09 -1.95 10.70
C TYR A 163 -2.75 -2.67 10.74
N VAL A 164 -2.76 -3.96 10.43
CA VAL A 164 -1.56 -4.80 10.56
C VAL A 164 -1.22 -5.36 9.19
N MET A 165 -0.01 -5.12 8.69
CA MET A 165 0.44 -5.81 7.48
C MET A 165 0.88 -7.24 7.81
N THR A 166 0.34 -8.24 7.11
CA THR A 166 0.69 -9.67 7.28
C THR A 166 1.14 -10.29 5.96
N GLU A 167 1.72 -11.49 6.03
CA GLU A 167 2.19 -12.22 4.84
C GLU A 167 1.05 -12.95 4.09
N ASP A 168 -0.11 -13.14 4.73
CA ASP A 168 -1.26 -13.83 4.17
C ASP A 168 -2.35 -12.84 3.72
N PHE A 169 -3.09 -13.21 2.67
CA PHE A 169 -4.16 -12.38 2.11
C PHE A 169 -5.20 -12.00 3.20
N PRO A 170 -5.63 -10.73 3.30
CA PRO A 170 -5.47 -9.63 2.32
C PRO A 170 -4.23 -8.75 2.49
N TYR A 171 -3.22 -9.17 3.26
CA TYR A 171 -1.95 -8.47 3.50
C TYR A 171 -2.03 -7.13 4.24
N SER A 172 -3.12 -6.37 4.12
CA SER A 172 -3.33 -5.07 4.77
C SER A 172 -4.82 -4.69 4.79
N VAL A 173 -5.10 -3.39 4.97
CA VAL A 173 -6.42 -2.75 5.11
C VAL A 173 -7.47 -3.33 4.15
N GLY A 174 -8.40 -4.12 4.71
CA GLY A 174 -9.55 -4.68 3.97
C GLY A 174 -10.79 -3.78 3.99
N CYS A 175 -10.91 -2.94 5.03
CA CYS A 175 -11.92 -1.90 5.14
C CYS A 175 -11.47 -0.77 6.07
N PHE A 176 -12.05 0.43 5.91
CA PHE A 176 -11.80 1.52 6.85
C PHE A 176 -12.65 1.39 8.11
N ARG A 177 -12.06 1.66 9.29
CA ARG A 177 -12.74 1.73 10.59
C ARG A 177 -12.97 3.17 11.02
N GLY A 178 -12.30 4.13 10.39
CA GLY A 178 -12.55 5.57 10.51
C GLY A 178 -13.21 6.15 9.26
N ARG A 179 -13.29 7.48 9.20
CA ARG A 179 -13.78 8.19 8.00
C ARG A 179 -12.58 8.47 7.07
N PRO A 180 -12.52 7.88 5.87
CA PRO A 180 -11.42 8.11 4.95
C PRO A 180 -11.39 9.55 4.44
N THR A 181 -10.19 10.02 4.13
CA THR A 181 -9.93 11.31 3.50
C THR A 181 -9.56 11.13 2.03
N THR A 182 -9.59 12.21 1.27
CA THR A 182 -9.20 12.22 -0.14
C THR A 182 -7.76 12.68 -0.25
N VAL A 183 -6.97 11.98 -1.05
CA VAL A 183 -5.60 12.34 -1.38
C VAL A 183 -5.60 13.40 -2.49
N GLN A 184 -4.74 14.41 -2.35
CA GLN A 184 -4.60 15.48 -3.33
C GLN A 184 -3.40 15.19 -4.24
N GLY A 185 -3.56 15.42 -5.54
CA GLY A 185 -2.44 15.41 -6.48
C GLY A 185 -2.30 14.17 -7.37
N HIS A 186 -3.24 13.21 -7.29
CA HIS A 186 -3.27 12.10 -8.24
C HIS A 186 -3.33 12.60 -9.69
N PRO A 187 -2.48 12.06 -10.59
CA PRO A 187 -2.63 12.30 -12.01
C PRO A 187 -4.01 11.84 -12.46
N GLN A 188 -4.72 12.70 -13.20
CA GLN A 188 -5.90 12.24 -13.90
C GLN A 188 -5.46 11.39 -15.11
N PRO A 189 -6.12 10.25 -15.39
CA PRO A 189 -5.93 9.56 -16.66
C PRO A 189 -6.11 10.58 -17.79
N GLY A 190 -5.20 10.56 -18.77
CA GLY A 190 -5.35 11.38 -19.96
C GLY A 190 -6.70 11.10 -20.65
N PRO A 191 -7.20 12.03 -21.48
CA PRO A 191 -8.40 11.76 -22.27
C PRO A 191 -8.21 10.46 -23.08
N PRO A 192 -9.26 9.65 -23.26
CA PRO A 192 -9.17 8.41 -24.01
C PRO A 192 -8.58 8.69 -25.40
N PRO A 193 -7.78 7.76 -25.96
CA PRO A 193 -7.26 7.92 -27.31
C PRO A 193 -8.44 8.11 -28.29
N PRO A 194 -8.28 8.94 -29.33
CA PRO A 194 -9.31 9.10 -30.34
C PRO A 194 -9.66 7.73 -30.94
N PRO A 195 -10.93 7.49 -31.30
CA PRO A 195 -11.34 6.22 -31.90
C PRO A 195 -10.47 5.92 -33.12
N ALA A 196 -10.04 4.66 -33.23
CA ALA A 196 -9.26 4.20 -34.37
C ALA A 196 -10.02 4.50 -35.69
N PRO A 197 -9.32 4.90 -36.77
CA PRO A 197 -9.98 5.12 -38.06
C PRO A 197 -10.67 3.83 -38.52
N PRO A 198 -11.85 3.92 -39.16
CA PRO A 198 -12.54 2.76 -39.70
C PRO A 198 -11.64 2.03 -40.71
N ARG A 199 -11.68 0.69 -40.66
CA ARG A 199 -10.97 -0.20 -41.61
C ARG A 199 -11.46 -0.02 -43.05
#